data_AF-L9X5W4-F1
#
_entry.id   AF-L9X5W4-F1
#
_cell.length_a   1.000
_cell.length_b   1.000
_cell.length_c   1.000
_cell.angle_alpha   90.00
_cell.angle_beta   90.00
_cell.angle_gamma   90.00
#
_symmetry.space_group_name_H-M   'P 1'
#
loop_
_entity.id
_entity.type
_entity.pdbx_description
1 polymer ?
#
loop_
_entity_poly.entity_id
_entity_poly.type
_entity_poly.pdbx_seq_one_letter_code
_entity_poly.pdbx_strand_id
1 'polypeptide(L)'
;MPECAHCGEEYPAPGPYKSHVLTCTNENGAVSADEPVEGTASASDSSEEADSKTTPIDQHIERVVDDRLETVESELAQMSEDVDELENFATISLGERRLDQAEANLSEFSQSLTDLSEQTLEQVNELEARLEFQTVVLATALDALADADVEVDPEPIRAYQQEQIVTDRSPSKRLEDAIESLES
;
A
#
# COMPACT_ATOMS: atom_id res chain seq x y z
N MET A 1 -3.32 -28.70 6.84
CA MET A 1 -2.94 -27.37 6.34
C MET A 1 -3.45 -26.37 7.37
N PRO A 2 -2.86 -25.18 7.55
CA PRO A 2 -3.47 -24.24 8.48
C PRO A 2 -4.84 -23.84 7.92
N GLU A 3 -5.86 -23.76 8.76
CA GLU A 3 -7.21 -23.36 8.33
C GLU A 3 -7.51 -22.00 8.95
N CYS A 4 -8.09 -21.10 8.16
CA CYS A 4 -8.56 -19.83 8.72
C CYS A 4 -9.79 -20.11 9.58
N ALA A 5 -9.72 -19.84 10.89
CA ALA A 5 -10.84 -20.05 11.82
C ALA A 5 -12.08 -19.19 11.50
N HIS A 6 -11.94 -18.19 10.61
CA HIS A 6 -13.00 -17.25 10.27
C HIS A 6 -13.75 -17.57 8.97
N CYS A 7 -13.10 -18.22 8.00
CA CYS A 7 -13.71 -18.57 6.70
C CYS A 7 -13.58 -20.06 6.32
N GLY A 8 -12.80 -20.85 7.06
CA GLY A 8 -12.68 -22.30 6.84
C GLY A 8 -11.90 -22.71 5.59
N GLU A 9 -11.26 -21.76 4.89
CA GLU A 9 -10.48 -22.07 3.69
C GLU A 9 -9.05 -22.55 4.03
N GLU A 10 -8.64 -23.64 3.36
CA GLU A 10 -7.30 -24.24 3.46
C GLU A 10 -6.34 -23.57 2.48
N TYR A 11 -5.17 -23.10 2.93
CA TYR A 11 -4.16 -22.50 2.05
C TYR A 11 -2.88 -23.36 1.91
N PRO A 12 -2.37 -23.53 0.68
CA PRO A 12 -1.06 -24.13 0.46
C PRO A 12 0.06 -23.12 0.76
N ALA A 13 0.95 -23.45 1.68
CA ALA A 13 2.18 -22.69 1.92
C ALA A 13 3.20 -22.91 0.76
N PRO A 14 4.05 -21.91 0.41
CA PRO A 14 4.44 -20.76 1.23
C PRO A 14 3.99 -19.41 0.63
N GLY A 15 3.10 -18.71 1.33
CA GLY A 15 2.61 -17.37 1.01
C GLY A 15 1.99 -16.71 2.25
N PRO A 16 1.75 -15.38 2.26
CA PRO A 16 1.59 -14.58 3.46
C PRO A 16 0.23 -14.80 4.11
N TYR A 17 0.14 -15.77 5.02
CA TYR A 17 -1.05 -16.04 5.84
C TYR A 17 -1.65 -14.81 6.53
N LYS A 18 -0.84 -13.76 6.74
CA LYS A 18 -1.26 -12.53 7.42
C LYS A 18 -2.18 -11.63 6.60
N SER A 19 -2.08 -11.62 5.26
CA SER A 19 -2.90 -10.72 4.45
C SER A 19 -4.37 -11.16 4.37
N HIS A 20 -4.62 -12.47 4.31
CA HIS A 20 -5.97 -13.02 4.18
C HIS A 20 -6.81 -12.89 5.47
N VAL A 21 -6.18 -12.97 6.64
CA VAL A 21 -6.87 -12.79 7.92
C VAL A 21 -7.37 -11.34 8.07
N LEU A 22 -6.62 -10.37 7.55
CA LEU A 22 -6.98 -8.94 7.59
C LEU A 22 -8.12 -8.58 6.62
N THR A 23 -8.21 -9.24 5.46
CA THR A 23 -9.30 -8.99 4.50
C THR A 23 -10.62 -9.61 4.96
N CYS A 24 -10.61 -10.82 5.52
CA CYS A 24 -11.83 -11.46 6.02
C CYS A 24 -12.53 -10.71 7.16
N THR A 25 -11.80 -9.95 7.98
CA THR A 25 -12.40 -9.19 9.08
C THR A 25 -13.01 -7.86 8.65
N ASN A 26 -12.65 -7.34 7.47
CA ASN A 26 -13.00 -5.99 7.05
C ASN A 26 -14.30 -5.90 6.22
N GLU A 27 -14.82 -7.02 5.70
CA GLU A 27 -15.96 -7.01 4.75
C GLU A 27 -17.35 -6.99 5.41
N ASN A 28 -17.46 -7.11 6.74
CA ASN A 28 -18.76 -7.11 7.46
C ASN A 28 -19.08 -5.80 8.23
N GLY A 29 -18.37 -4.71 7.93
CA GLY A 29 -18.46 -3.46 8.71
C GLY A 29 -19.25 -2.31 8.07
N ALA A 30 -20.05 -2.52 7.03
CA ALA A 30 -20.83 -1.46 6.37
C ALA A 30 -22.34 -1.76 6.46
N VAL A 31 -22.97 -1.37 7.57
CA VAL A 31 -24.43 -1.19 7.61
C VAL A 31 -24.69 0.27 7.24
N SER A 32 -25.27 0.48 6.05
CA SER A 32 -25.82 1.77 5.62
C SER A 32 -26.96 2.18 6.54
N ALA A 33 -26.84 3.37 7.12
CA ALA A 33 -27.94 4.06 7.78
C ALA A 33 -28.76 4.82 6.73
N ASP A 34 -29.97 4.36 6.46
CA ASP A 34 -31.18 5.16 6.16
C ASP A 34 -32.27 4.25 5.59
N GLU A 35 -33.32 3.97 6.36
CA GLU A 35 -34.73 3.98 5.93
C GLU A 35 -35.63 3.92 7.18
N PRO A 36 -36.55 4.88 7.38
CA PRO A 36 -37.52 4.85 8.49
C PRO A 36 -38.71 3.94 8.12
N VAL A 37 -38.96 2.94 8.96
CA VAL A 37 -40.15 2.09 8.86
C VAL A 37 -41.38 2.87 9.34
N GLU A 38 -42.30 3.17 8.42
CA GLU A 38 -43.63 3.68 8.74
C GLU A 38 -44.40 2.65 9.58
N GLY A 39 -44.75 3.04 10.81
CA GLY A 39 -45.53 2.25 11.75
C GLY A 39 -46.83 2.95 12.16
N THR A 40 -47.91 2.53 11.52
CA THR A 40 -49.27 2.31 12.08
C THR A 40 -50.05 3.49 12.68
N ALA A 41 -51.19 3.74 12.05
CA ALA A 41 -52.28 4.57 12.53
C ALA A 41 -52.94 4.03 13.81
N SER A 42 -53.21 4.96 14.72
CA SER A 42 -54.49 5.23 15.39
C SER A 42 -55.23 4.08 16.09
N ALA A 43 -55.29 4.22 17.41
CA ALA A 43 -56.51 4.28 18.23
C ALA A 43 -56.38 3.42 19.50
N SER A 44 -56.16 4.07 20.64
CA SER A 44 -56.72 3.60 21.89
C SER A 44 -57.04 4.81 22.77
N ASP A 45 -58.34 4.88 23.00
CA ASP A 45 -59.15 5.74 23.84
C ASP A 45 -58.81 5.62 25.34
N SER A 46 -59.34 6.56 26.11
CA SER A 46 -59.39 6.64 27.59
C SER A 46 -58.17 7.23 28.30
N SER A 47 -58.30 8.47 28.78
CA SER A 47 -58.81 8.71 30.13
C SER A 47 -58.50 10.14 30.61
N GLU A 48 -59.57 10.87 30.86
CA GLU A 48 -59.76 11.79 31.99
C GLU A 48 -58.58 12.68 32.39
N GLU A 49 -58.69 13.96 32.01
CA GLU A 49 -58.05 15.12 32.62
C GLU A 49 -58.30 15.12 34.14
N ALA A 50 -57.45 14.39 34.87
CA ALA A 50 -57.28 14.55 36.29
C ALA A 50 -56.38 15.78 36.50
N ASP A 51 -57.02 16.90 36.81
CA ASP A 51 -56.43 18.09 37.41
C ASP A 51 -55.64 17.68 38.66
N SER A 52 -54.37 17.27 38.44
CA SER A 52 -53.52 16.75 39.48
C SER A 52 -52.94 17.93 40.24
N LYS A 53 -53.43 18.12 41.46
CA LYS A 53 -52.65 18.81 42.48
C LYS A 53 -51.36 18.01 42.68
N THR A 54 -50.30 18.40 41.97
CA THR A 54 -48.95 17.91 42.24
C THR A 54 -48.68 18.15 43.71
N THR A 55 -48.45 17.07 44.45
CA THR A 55 -48.15 17.21 45.87
C THR A 55 -46.76 17.84 45.99
N PRO A 56 -46.44 18.56 47.07
CA PRO A 56 -45.10 19.13 47.26
C PRO A 56 -43.98 18.07 47.25
N ILE A 57 -44.34 16.80 47.43
CA ILE A 57 -43.44 15.64 47.31
C ILE A 57 -43.16 15.32 45.84
N ASP A 58 -44.16 15.37 44.96
CA ASP A 58 -43.98 15.14 43.52
C ASP A 58 -43.03 16.19 42.92
N GLN A 59 -43.19 17.47 43.28
CA GLN A 59 -42.28 18.55 42.86
C GLN A 59 -40.86 18.42 43.43
N HIS A 60 -40.68 17.66 44.50
CA HIS A 60 -39.36 17.39 45.08
C HIS A 60 -38.70 16.21 44.39
N ILE A 61 -39.48 15.18 44.05
CA ILE A 61 -39.03 14.04 43.25
C ILE A 61 -38.61 14.51 41.86
N GLU A 62 -39.41 15.33 41.20
CA GLU A 62 -39.13 15.87 39.86
C GLU A 62 -37.80 16.64 39.85
N ARG A 63 -37.57 17.53 40.83
CA ARG A 63 -36.31 18.27 40.96
C ARG A 63 -35.10 17.36 41.20
N VAL A 64 -35.23 16.32 42.02
CA VAL A 64 -34.11 15.38 42.27
C VAL A 64 -33.82 14.52 41.04
N VAL A 65 -34.85 14.19 40.26
CA VAL A 65 -34.72 13.48 38.99
C VAL A 65 -34.05 14.38 37.95
N ASP A 66 -34.44 15.64 37.85
CA ASP A 66 -33.85 16.64 36.95
C ASP A 66 -32.36 16.88 37.30
N ASP A 67 -32.03 17.11 38.57
CA ASP A 67 -30.64 17.30 39.01
C ASP A 67 -29.77 16.06 38.69
N ARG A 68 -30.34 14.85 38.83
CA ARG A 68 -29.66 13.61 38.47
C ARG A 68 -29.52 13.44 36.97
N LEU A 69 -30.53 13.80 36.19
CA LEU A 69 -30.48 13.78 34.73
C LEU A 69 -29.40 14.74 34.22
N GLU A 70 -29.35 15.96 34.74
CA GLU A 70 -28.33 16.95 34.38
C GLU A 70 -26.92 16.47 34.72
N THR A 71 -26.75 15.81 35.88
CA THR A 71 -25.47 15.21 36.25
C THR A 71 -25.07 14.10 35.28
N VAL A 72 -26.00 13.20 34.94
CA VAL A 72 -25.76 12.09 34.01
C VAL A 72 -25.49 12.60 32.59
N GLU A 73 -26.20 13.64 32.13
CA GLU A 73 -25.96 14.28 30.84
C GLU A 73 -24.57 14.92 30.79
N SER A 74 -24.15 15.58 31.87
CA SER A 74 -22.80 16.13 31.97
C SER A 74 -21.72 15.04 31.96
N GLU A 75 -21.93 13.94 32.69
CA GLU A 75 -21.01 12.79 32.69
C GLU A 75 -20.95 12.11 31.31
N LEU A 76 -22.08 12.00 30.60
CA LEU A 76 -22.14 11.48 29.24
C LEU A 76 -21.42 12.39 28.24
N ALA A 77 -21.61 13.70 28.34
CA ALA A 77 -20.93 14.67 27.48
C ALA A 77 -19.41 14.59 27.67
N GLN A 78 -18.95 14.51 28.93
CA GLN A 78 -17.54 14.37 29.24
C GLN A 78 -16.96 13.04 28.74
N MET A 79 -17.69 11.94 28.93
CA MET A 79 -17.26 10.64 28.43
C MET A 79 -17.22 10.58 26.89
N SER A 80 -18.12 11.29 26.21
CA SER A 80 -18.08 11.43 24.75
C SER A 80 -16.82 12.17 24.30
N GLU A 81 -16.46 13.26 24.98
CA GLU A 81 -15.25 14.04 24.67
C GLU A 81 -13.96 13.21 24.91
N ASP A 82 -13.92 12.45 26.02
CA ASP A 82 -12.81 11.54 26.31
C ASP A 82 -12.66 10.43 25.24
N VAL A 83 -13.79 9.92 24.71
CA VAL A 83 -13.80 8.92 23.63
C VAL A 83 -13.29 9.52 22.32
N ASP A 84 -13.73 10.72 21.96
CA ASP A 84 -13.26 11.43 20.76
C ASP A 84 -11.75 11.69 20.83
N GLU A 85 -11.23 12.07 22.00
CA GLU A 85 -9.79 12.27 22.21
C GLU A 85 -9.00 10.96 22.06
N LEU A 86 -9.51 9.85 22.62
CA LEU A 86 -8.92 8.52 22.48
C LEU A 86 -8.90 8.01 21.03
N GLU A 87 -9.98 8.23 20.28
CA GLU A 87 -10.04 7.89 18.86
C GLU A 87 -9.01 8.68 18.05
N ASN A 88 -8.84 9.95 18.38
CA ASN A 88 -7.84 10.81 17.73
C ASN A 88 -6.42 10.34 18.06
N PHE A 89 -6.14 10.00 19.33
CA PHE A 89 -4.85 9.44 19.75
C PHE A 89 -4.55 8.10 19.05
N ALA A 90 -5.54 7.22 18.92
CA ALA A 90 -5.41 5.95 18.22
C ALA A 90 -5.11 6.18 16.73
N THR A 91 -5.81 7.13 16.10
CA THR A 91 -5.59 7.51 14.70
C THR A 91 -4.18 8.05 14.47
N ILE A 92 -3.73 8.96 15.34
CA ILE A 92 -2.37 9.53 15.28
C ILE A 92 -1.33 8.43 15.45
N SER A 93 -1.49 7.55 16.45
CA SER A 93 -0.54 6.46 16.74
C SER A 93 -0.46 5.44 15.60
N LEU A 94 -1.58 5.15 14.93
CA LEU A 94 -1.60 4.29 13.74
C LEU A 94 -0.98 4.99 12.53
N GLY A 95 -1.20 6.30 12.39
CA GLY A 95 -0.55 7.13 11.37
C GLY A 95 0.97 7.15 11.52
N GLU A 96 1.46 7.35 12.74
CA GLU A 96 2.89 7.37 13.06
C GLU A 96 3.55 6.02 12.75
N ARG A 97 2.96 4.89 13.14
CA ARG A 97 3.46 3.56 12.76
C ARG A 97 3.53 3.33 11.25
N ARG A 98 2.54 3.84 10.49
CA ARG A 98 2.54 3.73 9.02
C ARG A 98 3.64 4.61 8.41
N LEU A 99 3.89 5.79 8.98
CA LEU A 99 4.98 6.66 8.56
C LEU A 99 6.35 6.04 8.85
N ASP A 100 6.56 5.51 10.05
CA ASP A 100 7.80 4.80 10.42
C ASP A 100 8.08 3.63 9.47
N GLN A 101 7.04 2.87 9.12
CA GLN A 101 7.16 1.76 8.18
C GLN A 101 7.47 2.23 6.76
N ALA A 102 6.87 3.34 6.31
CA ALA A 102 7.17 3.93 5.01
C ALA A 102 8.61 4.47 4.95
N GLU A 103 9.08 5.11 6.02
CA GLU A 103 10.46 5.61 6.12
C GLU A 103 11.47 4.46 6.11
N ALA A 104 11.22 3.38 6.84
CA ALA A 104 12.05 2.18 6.80
C ALA A 104 12.13 1.57 5.38
N ASN A 105 10.98 1.42 4.71
CA ASN A 105 10.93 0.91 3.34
C ASN A 105 11.67 1.83 2.36
N LEU A 106 11.55 3.15 2.51
CA LEU A 106 12.26 4.12 1.68
C LEU A 106 13.78 4.07 1.91
N SER A 107 14.21 3.87 3.15
CA SER A 107 15.62 3.67 3.49
C SER A 107 16.17 2.41 2.84
N GLU A 108 15.45 1.28 2.95
CA GLU A 108 15.85 0.01 2.32
C GLU A 108 15.89 0.13 0.79
N PHE A 109 14.89 0.78 0.19
CA PHE A 109 14.86 1.03 -1.25
C PHE A 109 16.04 1.89 -1.69
N SER A 110 16.33 2.99 -0.99
CA SER A 110 17.50 3.83 -1.27
C SER A 110 18.81 3.05 -1.19
N GLN A 111 18.92 2.14 -0.23
CA GLN A 111 20.10 1.30 -0.08
C GLN A 111 20.21 0.31 -1.25
N SER A 112 19.11 -0.35 -1.65
CA SER A 112 19.10 -1.23 -2.82
C SER A 112 19.46 -0.52 -4.13
N LEU A 113 19.04 0.74 -4.30
CA LEU A 113 19.41 1.55 -5.46
C LEU A 113 20.91 1.88 -5.45
N THR A 114 21.48 2.11 -4.26
CA THR A 114 22.91 2.35 -4.10
C THR A 114 23.69 1.09 -4.46
N ASP A 115 23.30 -0.06 -3.91
CA ASP A 115 23.94 -1.35 -4.22
C ASP A 115 23.84 -1.69 -5.71
N LEU A 116 22.69 -1.44 -6.34
CA LEU A 116 22.51 -1.62 -7.78
C LEU A 116 23.39 -0.66 -8.59
N SER A 117 23.54 0.60 -8.15
CA SER A 117 24.46 1.54 -8.77
C SER A 117 25.91 1.09 -8.64
N GLU A 118 26.33 0.60 -7.48
CA GLU A 118 27.69 0.09 -7.27
C GLU A 118 27.96 -1.13 -8.16
N GLN A 119 27.04 -2.09 -8.17
CA GLN A 119 27.16 -3.30 -8.99
C GLN A 119 27.20 -2.98 -10.49
N THR A 120 26.38 -2.03 -10.95
CA THR A 120 26.38 -1.62 -12.36
C THR A 120 27.68 -0.89 -12.74
N LEU A 121 28.23 -0.04 -11.87
CA LEU A 121 29.53 0.59 -12.09
C LEU A 121 30.67 -0.44 -12.13
N GLU A 122 30.65 -1.44 -11.25
CA GLU A 122 31.63 -2.52 -11.27
C GLU A 122 31.58 -3.33 -12.57
N GLN A 123 30.38 -3.67 -13.04
CA GLN A 123 30.19 -4.34 -14.33
C GLN A 123 30.68 -3.50 -15.52
N VAL A 124 30.43 -2.19 -15.50
CA VAL A 124 30.92 -1.28 -16.55
C VAL A 124 32.44 -1.24 -16.57
N ASN A 125 33.08 -1.13 -15.40
CA ASN A 125 34.54 -1.14 -15.30
C ASN A 125 35.14 -2.48 -15.78
N GLU A 126 34.51 -3.61 -15.45
CA GLU A 126 34.96 -4.93 -15.94
C GLU A 126 34.84 -5.03 -17.48
N LEU A 127 33.72 -4.55 -18.04
CA LEU A 127 33.52 -4.51 -19.48
C LEU A 127 34.54 -3.60 -20.18
N GLU A 128 34.83 -2.44 -19.59
CA GLU A 128 35.84 -1.51 -20.10
C GLU A 128 37.23 -2.15 -20.11
N ALA A 129 37.65 -2.75 -18.99
CA ALA A 129 38.93 -3.45 -18.91
C ALA A 129 39.05 -4.61 -19.92
N ARG A 130 37.96 -5.35 -20.14
CA ARG A 130 37.91 -6.41 -21.15
C ARG A 130 37.99 -5.86 -22.56
N LEU A 131 37.32 -4.75 -22.85
CA LEU A 131 37.36 -4.08 -24.14
C LEU A 131 38.78 -3.57 -24.42
N GLU A 132 39.40 -2.88 -23.47
CA GLU A 132 40.79 -2.42 -23.58
C GLU A 132 41.76 -3.58 -23.89
N PHE A 133 41.64 -4.68 -23.15
CA PHE A 133 42.44 -5.87 -23.42
C PHE A 133 42.22 -6.42 -24.84
N GLN A 134 40.96 -6.53 -25.28
CA GLN A 134 40.63 -6.98 -26.63
C GLN A 134 41.16 -6.02 -27.70
N THR A 135 41.13 -4.71 -27.47
CA THR A 135 41.69 -3.71 -28.38
C THR A 135 43.20 -3.90 -28.52
N VAL A 136 43.92 -4.11 -27.42
CA VAL A 136 45.36 -4.38 -27.47
C VAL A 136 45.65 -5.68 -28.22
N VAL A 137 44.92 -6.76 -27.91
CA VAL A 137 45.08 -8.05 -28.60
C VAL A 137 44.80 -7.91 -30.10
N LEU A 138 43.71 -7.26 -30.49
CA LEU A 138 43.37 -7.01 -31.89
C LEU A 138 44.43 -6.17 -32.60
N ALA A 139 44.92 -5.10 -31.97
CA ALA A 139 46.00 -4.29 -32.53
C ALA A 139 47.26 -5.14 -32.77
N THR A 140 47.69 -5.94 -31.78
CA THR A 140 48.85 -6.82 -31.93
C THR A 140 48.65 -7.91 -32.99
N ALA A 141 47.43 -8.43 -33.13
CA ALA A 141 47.11 -9.42 -34.15
C ALA A 141 47.12 -8.80 -35.56
N LEU A 142 46.60 -7.58 -35.71
CA LEU A 142 46.64 -6.84 -36.97
C LEU A 142 48.08 -6.48 -37.36
N ASP A 143 48.91 -6.04 -36.42
CA ASP A 143 50.34 -5.78 -36.66
C ASP A 143 51.05 -7.06 -37.14
N ALA A 144 50.82 -8.20 -36.49
CA ALA A 144 51.41 -9.47 -36.89
C ALA A 144 50.92 -9.96 -38.27
N LEU A 145 49.66 -9.70 -38.63
CA LEU A 145 49.12 -10.01 -39.96
C LEU A 145 49.71 -9.10 -41.04
N ALA A 146 49.93 -7.82 -40.73
CA ALA A 146 50.61 -6.89 -41.61
C ALA A 146 52.07 -7.31 -41.87
N ASP A 147 52.79 -7.73 -40.83
CA ASP A 147 54.15 -8.28 -40.96
C ASP A 147 54.21 -9.57 -41.79
N ALA A 148 53.12 -10.35 -41.80
CA ALA A 148 52.96 -11.57 -42.57
C ALA A 148 52.38 -11.36 -43.98
N ASP A 149 52.11 -10.11 -44.37
CA ASP A 149 51.51 -9.71 -45.66
C ASP A 149 50.17 -10.41 -45.95
N VAL A 150 49.35 -10.59 -44.91
CA VAL A 150 48.01 -11.19 -45.01
C VAL A 150 46.96 -10.10 -45.11
N GLU A 151 46.24 -10.06 -46.22
CA GLU A 151 45.18 -9.08 -46.46
C GLU A 151 43.89 -9.45 -45.70
N VAL A 152 43.40 -8.55 -44.84
CA VAL A 152 42.20 -8.77 -44.01
C VAL A 152 41.00 -8.07 -44.64
N ASP A 153 39.93 -8.82 -44.87
CA ASP A 153 38.66 -8.29 -45.39
C ASP A 153 37.75 -7.73 -44.27
N PRO A 154 37.41 -6.41 -44.28
CA PRO A 154 36.54 -5.80 -43.29
C PRO A 154 35.03 -5.90 -43.62
N GLU A 155 34.64 -6.44 -44.78
CA GLU A 155 33.24 -6.47 -45.23
C GLU A 155 32.28 -7.16 -44.25
N PRO A 156 32.62 -8.31 -43.62
CA PRO A 156 31.79 -8.96 -42.61
C PRO A 156 31.58 -8.11 -41.34
N ILE A 157 32.60 -7.34 -40.94
CA ILE A 157 32.54 -6.46 -39.75
C ILE A 157 31.57 -5.30 -40.01
N ARG A 158 31.60 -4.73 -41.22
CA ARG A 158 30.68 -3.66 -41.61
C ARG A 158 29.24 -4.15 -41.71
N ALA A 159 29.03 -5.36 -42.25
CA ALA A 159 27.70 -5.98 -42.29
C ALA A 159 27.15 -6.19 -40.88
N TYR A 160 27.97 -6.71 -39.96
CA TYR A 160 27.58 -6.89 -38.56
C TYR A 160 27.25 -5.57 -37.85
N GLN A 161 28.04 -4.50 -38.07
CA GLN A 161 27.75 -3.18 -37.50
C GLN A 161 26.45 -2.56 -38.02
N GLN A 162 26.08 -2.82 -39.29
CA GLN A 162 24.80 -2.37 -39.86
C GLN A 162 23.61 -3.17 -39.32
N GLU A 163 23.78 -4.45 -39.02
CA GLU A 163 22.73 -5.29 -38.43
C GLU A 163 22.56 -5.03 -36.93
N GLN A 164 23.62 -4.64 -36.23
CA GLN A 164 23.63 -4.34 -34.79
C GLN A 164 23.33 -2.87 -34.47
N ILE A 165 22.58 -2.19 -35.33
CA ILE A 165 21.87 -0.94 -35.00
C ILE A 165 20.70 -1.29 -34.06
N VAL A 166 21.02 -1.87 -32.90
CA VAL A 166 20.10 -2.07 -31.77
C VAL A 166 20.01 -0.77 -30.94
N THR A 167 20.70 0.30 -31.36
CA THR A 167 20.69 1.63 -30.74
C THR A 167 19.68 2.60 -31.34
N ASP A 168 18.98 2.27 -32.42
CA ASP A 168 18.01 3.20 -33.03
C ASP A 168 16.68 3.28 -32.26
N ARG A 169 16.40 2.32 -31.37
CA ARG A 169 15.27 2.41 -30.44
C ARG A 169 15.76 2.95 -29.10
N SER A 170 15.18 4.08 -28.69
CA SER A 170 15.42 4.63 -27.37
C SER A 170 15.06 3.61 -26.28
N PRO A 171 15.74 3.64 -25.11
CA PRO A 171 15.42 2.76 -23.98
C PRO A 171 13.94 2.79 -23.60
N SER A 172 13.30 3.96 -23.72
CA SER A 172 11.86 4.15 -23.53
C SER A 172 11.01 3.29 -24.46
N LYS A 173 11.36 3.24 -25.76
CA LYS A 173 10.62 2.47 -26.76
C LYS A 173 10.74 0.96 -26.54
N ARG A 174 11.90 0.51 -26.04
CA ARG A 174 12.11 -0.89 -25.64
C ARG A 174 11.27 -1.30 -24.44
N LEU A 175 11.09 -0.38 -23.49
CA LEU A 175 10.29 -0.63 -22.30
C LEU A 175 8.80 -0.65 -22.66
N GLU A 176 8.37 0.25 -23.54
CA GLU A 176 7.00 0.32 -24.05
C GLU A 176 6.64 -0.94 -24.86
N ASP A 177 7.50 -1.38 -25.79
CA ASP A 177 7.31 -2.64 -26.53
C ASP A 177 7.24 -3.87 -25.59
N ALA A 178 8.04 -3.88 -24.51
CA ALA A 178 8.04 -4.98 -23.54
C ALA A 178 6.75 -5.01 -22.72
N ILE A 179 6.22 -3.84 -22.34
CA ILE A 179 4.93 -3.70 -21.65
C ILE A 179 3.80 -4.16 -22.58
N GLU A 180 3.78 -3.70 -23.84
CA GLU A 180 2.76 -4.07 -24.83
C GLU A 180 2.77 -5.60 -25.12
N SER A 181 3.94 -6.24 -25.11
CA SER A 181 4.05 -7.70 -25.28
C SER A 181 3.55 -8.53 -24.09
N LEU A 182 3.46 -7.93 -22.90
CA LEU A 182 2.94 -8.58 -21.69
C LEU A 182 1.42 -8.41 -21.57
N GLU A 183 0.85 -7.41 -22.24
CA GLU A 183 -0.59 -7.12 -22.26
C GLU A 183 -1.36 -7.84 -23.39
N SER A 184 -0.66 -8.48 -24.34
CA SER A 184 -1.24 -9.27 -25.44
C SER A 184 -1.35 -10.76 -25.13
#